data_AF-A0A7I8EQQ8-F1
#
_entry.id   AF-A0A7I8EQQ8-F1
#
_cell.length_a   1.000
_cell.length_b   1.000
_cell.length_c   1.000
_cell.angle_alpha   90.00
_cell.angle_beta   90.00
_cell.angle_gamma   90.00
#
_symmetry.space_group_name_H-M   'P 1'
#
loop_
_entity.id
_entity.type
_entity.pdbx_description
1 polymer ?
#
loop_
_entity_poly.entity_id
_entity_poly.type
_entity_poly.pdbx_seq_one_letter_code
_entity_poly.pdbx_strand_id
1 'polypeptide(L)'
;MYVLPYGFKSVWRHALCGLCALLLLSLMLFHAPHVFASTSLPYGGNRLAIQTTHSSQMRMQPSQLGANLFTFTGVHTFITYNMASTQFYYQGPQGKQTWSGNNVNVQDSPLGTLITVFFPGNPDVGIVSLTVLLPAVDLISNAPAHFETFAMYAHHRGFILIPPARLTYTTIALHGTAQP
;
A
#
# COMPACT_ATOMS: atom_id res chain seq x y z
N MET A 1 -14.84 59.67 14.50
CA MET A 1 -13.62 59.31 13.74
C MET A 1 -12.45 59.44 14.72
N TYR A 2 -12.10 58.36 15.41
CA TYR A 2 -11.02 58.32 16.41
C TYR A 2 -9.94 57.39 15.88
N VAL A 3 -8.72 57.91 15.72
CA VAL A 3 -7.55 57.19 15.21
C VAL A 3 -6.75 56.70 16.41
N LEU A 4 -6.64 55.37 16.56
CA LEU A 4 -5.70 54.72 17.47
C LEU A 4 -4.41 54.38 16.71
N PRO A 5 -3.21 54.66 17.25
CA PRO A 5 -1.99 54.07 16.73
C PRO A 5 -1.71 52.73 17.44
N TYR A 6 -1.74 51.64 16.68
CA TYR A 6 -1.23 50.34 17.12
C TYR A 6 0.30 50.31 16.96
N GLY A 7 1.00 50.18 18.09
CA GLY A 7 2.44 49.97 18.17
C GLY A 7 2.85 48.58 17.68
N PHE A 8 3.91 48.57 16.88
CA PHE A 8 4.51 47.41 16.23
C PHE A 8 5.71 46.91 17.04
N LYS A 9 5.97 45.59 16.95
CA LYS A 9 7.22 44.84 17.26
C LYS A 9 7.40 44.25 18.67
N SER A 10 6.87 43.03 18.83
CA SER A 10 7.41 42.01 19.73
C SER A 10 8.29 41.05 18.91
N VAL A 11 9.55 41.42 18.74
CA VAL A 11 10.66 40.48 18.48
C VAL A 11 11.00 39.84 19.84
N TRP A 12 11.45 38.58 19.84
CA TRP A 12 11.88 37.73 20.98
C TRP A 12 10.97 36.52 21.21
N ARG A 13 11.33 35.39 20.58
CA ARG A 13 11.33 34.01 21.16
C ARG A 13 11.68 32.97 20.09
N HIS A 14 12.90 33.02 19.58
CA HIS A 14 13.53 31.88 18.89
C HIS A 14 14.94 31.69 19.43
N ALA A 15 15.02 31.09 20.60
CA ALA A 15 16.20 30.40 21.13
C ALA A 15 15.65 29.43 22.19
N LEU A 16 16.18 28.20 22.24
CA LEU A 16 15.70 27.03 23.00
C LEU A 16 14.64 26.15 22.29
N CYS A 17 15.04 25.49 21.20
CA CYS A 17 14.64 24.08 20.97
C CYS A 17 15.54 23.33 19.98
N GLY A 18 16.81 23.73 19.84
CA GLY A 18 17.76 23.19 18.85
C GLY A 18 18.85 22.29 19.45
N LEU A 19 18.69 21.81 20.69
CA LEU A 19 19.74 21.10 21.43
C LEU A 19 19.38 19.67 21.85
N CYS A 20 18.25 19.13 21.40
CA CYS A 20 17.81 17.76 21.75
C CYS A 20 18.01 16.73 20.63
N ALA A 21 18.42 17.13 19.41
CA ALA A 21 18.44 16.24 18.24
C ALA A 21 19.81 15.61 17.92
N LEU A 22 20.86 15.82 18.73
CA LEU A 22 22.23 15.41 18.41
C LEU A 22 22.85 14.35 19.34
N LEU A 23 22.07 13.71 20.22
CA LEU A 23 22.59 12.76 21.22
C LEU A 23 21.99 11.33 21.15
N LEU A 24 21.26 11.00 20.07
CA LEU A 24 20.72 9.64 19.85
C LEU A 24 21.24 8.96 18.57
N LEU A 25 22.26 9.51 17.92
CA LEU A 25 22.82 8.98 16.66
C LEU A 25 24.19 8.28 16.82
N SER A 26 24.55 7.82 18.03
CA SER A 26 25.89 7.24 18.30
C SER A 26 25.91 5.83 18.88
N LEU A 27 24.81 5.06 18.83
CA LEU A 27 24.80 3.71 19.45
C LEU A 27 24.04 2.65 18.64
N MET A 28 24.39 2.47 17.36
CA MET A 28 24.05 1.27 16.58
C MET A 28 25.19 0.93 15.59
N LEU A 29 26.43 0.86 16.09
CA LEU A 29 27.51 0.13 15.44
C LEU A 29 27.71 -1.19 16.18
N PHE A 30 28.01 -2.24 15.42
CA PHE A 30 28.29 -3.63 15.80
C PHE A 30 27.07 -4.55 15.97
N HIS A 31 26.75 -5.32 14.93
CA HIS A 31 27.14 -6.75 14.85
C HIS A 31 26.58 -7.42 13.56
N ALA A 32 27.46 -7.62 12.60
CA ALA A 32 27.48 -8.78 11.69
C ALA A 32 28.97 -9.18 11.58
N PRO A 33 29.38 -10.44 11.32
CA PRO A 33 28.62 -11.54 10.73
C PRO A 33 28.83 -12.92 11.44
N HIS A 34 27.98 -13.91 11.16
CA HIS A 34 28.40 -15.31 11.22
C HIS A 34 28.13 -15.99 9.88
N VAL A 35 29.18 -16.01 9.08
CA VAL A 35 29.39 -16.91 7.95
C VAL A 35 29.58 -18.31 8.52
N PHE A 36 28.65 -19.23 8.29
CA PHE A 36 28.93 -20.66 8.44
C PHE A 36 29.37 -21.21 7.08
N ALA A 37 30.67 -21.31 6.92
CA ALA A 37 31.30 -22.13 5.90
C ALA A 37 30.95 -23.60 6.18
N SER A 38 30.29 -24.27 5.23
CA SER A 38 30.13 -25.72 5.24
C SER A 38 31.30 -26.32 4.46
N THR A 39 32.32 -26.79 5.16
CA THR A 39 33.44 -27.53 4.58
C THR A 39 33.02 -28.96 4.26
N SER A 40 33.17 -29.34 3.00
CA SER A 40 33.01 -30.70 2.49
C SER A 40 34.12 -31.63 3.02
N LEU A 41 33.74 -32.81 3.51
CA LEU A 41 34.66 -33.95 3.69
C LEU A 41 34.44 -34.96 2.54
N PRO A 42 35.51 -35.44 1.88
CA PRO A 42 35.41 -36.56 0.96
C PRO A 42 35.55 -37.86 1.76
N TYR A 43 34.47 -38.61 1.92
CA TYR A 43 34.54 -40.01 2.34
C TYR A 43 34.12 -40.89 1.18
N GLY A 44 35.11 -41.61 0.64
CA GLY A 44 34.92 -42.59 -0.43
C GLY A 44 34.07 -43.77 0.05
N GLY A 45 33.09 -44.12 -0.77
CA GLY A 45 32.25 -45.30 -0.59
C GLY A 45 31.50 -45.57 -1.87
N ASN A 46 31.96 -46.58 -2.62
CA ASN A 46 31.34 -47.08 -3.84
C ASN A 46 29.84 -47.32 -3.64
N ARG A 47 29.01 -46.57 -4.37
CA ARG A 47 27.65 -46.99 -4.72
C ARG A 47 27.42 -46.75 -6.20
N LEU A 48 27.18 -47.86 -6.89
CA LEU A 48 26.60 -47.93 -8.23
C LEU A 48 25.33 -47.08 -8.26
N ALA A 49 25.42 -45.86 -8.81
CA ALA A 49 24.26 -45.04 -9.08
C ALA A 49 23.71 -45.48 -10.44
N ILE A 50 22.65 -46.27 -10.40
CA ILE A 50 21.76 -46.49 -11.53
C ILE A 50 21.31 -45.10 -12.00
N GLN A 51 21.70 -44.76 -13.22
CA GLN A 51 21.27 -43.57 -13.94
C GLN A 51 19.77 -43.71 -14.20
N THR A 52 18.98 -43.35 -13.18
CA THR A 52 17.54 -43.23 -13.32
C THR A 52 17.33 -41.86 -13.95
N THR A 53 17.13 -41.85 -15.26
CA THR A 53 16.58 -40.72 -16.00
C THR A 53 15.25 -40.36 -15.35
N HIS A 54 15.28 -39.48 -14.35
CA HIS A 54 14.08 -38.83 -13.86
C HIS A 54 13.65 -37.90 -14.98
N SER A 55 12.78 -38.41 -15.83
CA SER A 55 11.93 -37.59 -16.68
C SER A 55 11.27 -36.60 -15.74
N SER A 56 11.77 -35.37 -15.75
CA SER A 56 11.04 -34.20 -15.31
C SER A 56 9.85 -34.08 -16.25
N GLN A 57 8.82 -34.90 -16.01
CA GLN A 57 7.49 -34.61 -16.47
C GLN A 57 7.14 -33.29 -15.80
N MET A 58 7.34 -32.21 -16.55
CA MET A 58 6.70 -30.93 -16.32
C MET A 58 5.21 -31.22 -16.20
N ARG A 59 4.75 -31.43 -14.97
CA ARG A 59 3.37 -31.18 -14.61
C ARG A 59 3.21 -29.70 -14.91
N MET A 60 2.74 -29.39 -16.12
CA MET A 60 2.19 -28.08 -16.40
C MET A 60 1.14 -27.89 -15.31
N GLN A 61 1.48 -27.09 -14.30
CA GLN A 61 0.45 -26.46 -13.49
C GLN A 61 -0.49 -25.84 -14.52
N PRO A 62 -1.79 -26.17 -14.52
CA PRO A 62 -2.73 -25.42 -15.34
C PRO A 62 -2.44 -23.97 -15.03
N SER A 63 -2.08 -23.20 -16.05
CA SER A 63 -1.74 -21.78 -15.90
C SER A 63 -2.88 -21.18 -15.11
N GLN A 64 -2.66 -20.92 -13.82
CA GLN A 64 -3.63 -20.23 -13.00
C GLN A 64 -3.76 -18.87 -13.68
N LEU A 65 -4.89 -18.67 -14.34
CA LEU A 65 -5.26 -17.39 -14.92
C LEU A 65 -5.47 -16.47 -13.73
N GLY A 66 -4.40 -15.88 -13.23
CA GLY A 66 -4.47 -14.90 -12.17
C GLY A 66 -5.14 -13.66 -12.74
N ALA A 67 -6.13 -13.11 -12.03
CA ALA A 67 -6.72 -11.85 -12.42
C ALA A 67 -5.68 -10.73 -12.28
N ASN A 68 -5.41 -10.00 -13.37
CA ASN A 68 -4.46 -8.88 -13.37
C ASN A 68 -5.16 -7.53 -13.48
N LEU A 69 -6.41 -7.51 -13.93
CA LEU A 69 -7.19 -6.29 -14.08
C LEU A 69 -8.48 -6.37 -13.29
N PHE A 70 -8.68 -5.38 -12.43
CA PHE A 70 -9.87 -5.25 -11.59
C PHE A 70 -10.55 -3.92 -11.90
N THR A 71 -11.86 -3.97 -12.11
CA THR A 71 -12.70 -2.79 -12.23
C THR A 71 -13.74 -2.80 -11.13
N PHE A 72 -14.03 -1.64 -10.56
CA PHE A 72 -15.02 -1.49 -9.49
C PHE A 72 -15.97 -0.34 -9.81
N THR A 73 -17.26 -0.59 -9.64
CA THR A 73 -18.32 0.40 -9.82
C THR A 73 -19.14 0.54 -8.55
N GLY A 74 -19.41 1.77 -8.16
CA GLY A 74 -20.29 2.10 -7.04
C GLY A 74 -20.99 3.41 -7.29
N VAL A 75 -21.70 3.91 -6.27
CA VAL A 75 -22.42 5.19 -6.38
C VAL A 75 -21.42 6.31 -6.69
N HIS A 76 -21.56 6.91 -7.89
CA HIS A 76 -20.68 7.95 -8.43
C HIS A 76 -19.18 7.61 -8.39
N THR A 77 -18.82 6.34 -8.34
CA THR A 77 -17.43 5.90 -8.15
C THR A 77 -17.07 4.85 -9.19
N PHE A 78 -15.98 5.07 -9.90
CA PHE A 78 -15.38 4.14 -10.84
C PHE A 78 -13.89 3.99 -10.53
N ILE A 79 -13.42 2.76 -10.39
CA ILE A 79 -12.02 2.46 -10.05
C ILE A 79 -11.52 1.38 -11.01
N THR A 80 -10.28 1.52 -11.47
CA THR A 80 -9.55 0.46 -12.16
C THR A 80 -8.24 0.22 -11.45
N TYR A 81 -7.94 -1.04 -11.13
CA TYR A 81 -6.65 -1.45 -10.60
C TYR A 81 -6.03 -2.50 -11.51
N ASN A 82 -4.83 -2.23 -12.01
CA ASN A 82 -4.01 -3.20 -12.72
C ASN A 82 -2.90 -3.67 -11.78
N MET A 83 -2.96 -4.93 -11.39
CA MET A 83 -2.02 -5.54 -10.45
C MET A 83 -0.63 -5.69 -11.08
N ALA A 84 -0.55 -6.08 -12.35
CA ALA A 84 0.70 -6.29 -13.06
C ALA A 84 1.52 -4.99 -13.21
N SER A 85 0.87 -3.86 -13.47
CA SER A 85 1.53 -2.55 -13.58
C SER A 85 1.49 -1.73 -12.29
N THR A 86 0.81 -2.21 -11.25
CA THR A 86 0.54 -1.46 -10.00
C THR A 86 -0.02 -0.08 -10.31
N GLN A 87 -0.98 -0.01 -11.24
CA GLN A 87 -1.63 1.24 -11.64
C GLN A 87 -3.05 1.29 -11.06
N PHE A 88 -3.38 2.39 -10.41
CA PHE A 88 -4.69 2.62 -9.81
C PHE A 88 -5.30 3.89 -10.41
N TYR A 89 -6.46 3.75 -11.04
CA TYR A 89 -7.26 4.85 -11.57
C TYR A 89 -8.53 5.00 -10.75
N TYR A 90 -8.94 6.24 -10.52
CA TYR A 90 -10.16 6.58 -9.81
C TYR A 90 -10.88 7.75 -10.49
N GLN A 91 -12.21 7.67 -10.49
CA GLN A 91 -13.11 8.76 -10.79
C GLN A 91 -14.28 8.74 -9.80
N GLY A 92 -14.49 9.84 -9.07
CA GLY A 92 -15.64 9.98 -8.18
C GLY A 92 -15.70 11.33 -7.45
N PRO A 93 -16.28 11.41 -6.24
CA PRO A 93 -16.48 12.67 -5.51
C PRO A 93 -15.20 13.49 -5.26
N GLN A 94 -14.07 12.82 -5.04
CA GLN A 94 -12.74 13.43 -4.90
C GLN A 94 -12.08 13.84 -6.24
N GLY A 95 -12.80 13.79 -7.36
CA GLY A 95 -12.29 14.11 -8.69
C GLY A 95 -11.77 12.88 -9.46
N LYS A 96 -10.84 13.12 -10.39
CA LYS A 96 -10.18 12.07 -11.18
C LYS A 96 -8.70 12.04 -10.85
N GLN A 97 -8.16 10.86 -10.61
CA GLN A 97 -6.76 10.71 -10.25
C GLN A 97 -6.22 9.35 -10.70
N THR A 98 -4.93 9.31 -11.01
CA THR A 98 -4.18 8.08 -11.28
C THR A 98 -2.98 8.04 -10.35
N TRP A 99 -2.68 6.86 -9.82
CA TRP A 99 -1.48 6.55 -9.05
C TRP A 99 -0.79 5.34 -9.67
N SER A 100 0.52 5.25 -9.49
CA SER A 100 1.32 4.12 -9.95
C SER A 100 2.50 3.84 -9.02
N GLY A 101 2.97 2.60 -9.04
CA GLY A 101 4.14 2.15 -8.27
C GLY A 101 3.99 2.46 -6.78
N ASN A 102 4.99 3.13 -6.20
CA ASN A 102 5.07 3.40 -4.75
C ASN A 102 3.95 4.31 -4.21
N ASN A 103 3.16 4.95 -5.08
CA ASN A 103 2.01 5.75 -4.67
C ASN A 103 0.74 4.91 -4.44
N VAL A 104 0.81 3.61 -4.71
CA VAL A 104 -0.24 2.63 -4.43
C VAL A 104 0.30 1.69 -3.35
N ASN A 105 -0.26 1.77 -2.15
CA ASN A 105 0.09 0.86 -1.06
C ASN A 105 -0.78 -0.39 -1.16
N VAL A 106 -0.13 -1.56 -1.19
CA VAL A 106 -0.78 -2.85 -1.27
C VAL A 106 -0.40 -3.65 -0.03
N GLN A 107 -1.41 -4.08 0.74
CA GLN A 107 -1.22 -4.81 1.99
C GLN A 107 -2.15 -6.02 2.03
N ASP A 108 -1.58 -7.20 2.27
CA ASP A 108 -2.38 -8.39 2.50
C ASP A 108 -3.06 -8.36 3.88
N SER A 109 -4.28 -8.87 3.94
CA SER A 109 -5.06 -9.02 5.17
C SER A 109 -5.85 -10.33 5.15
N PRO A 110 -6.34 -10.80 6.31
CA PRO A 110 -7.23 -11.98 6.35
C PRO A 110 -8.53 -11.84 5.55
N LEU A 111 -8.93 -10.61 5.17
CA LEU A 111 -10.12 -10.33 4.37
C LEU A 111 -9.84 -10.29 2.86
N GLY A 112 -8.57 -10.35 2.46
CA GLY A 112 -8.10 -10.08 1.10
C GLY A 112 -7.03 -8.99 1.08
N THR A 113 -6.76 -8.44 -0.10
CA THR A 113 -5.73 -7.42 -0.30
C THR A 113 -6.33 -6.02 -0.16
N LEU A 114 -5.71 -5.18 0.67
CA LEU A 114 -6.06 -3.77 0.83
C LEU A 114 -5.21 -2.93 -0.11
N ILE A 115 -5.86 -2.17 -0.99
CA ILE A 115 -5.20 -1.27 -1.94
C ILE A 115 -5.51 0.16 -1.52
N THR A 116 -4.51 0.87 -1.02
CA THR A 116 -4.65 2.22 -0.47
C THR A 116 -3.93 3.26 -1.33
N VAL A 117 -4.62 4.35 -1.63
CA VAL A 117 -4.07 5.54 -2.29
C VAL A 117 -4.41 6.79 -1.49
N PHE A 118 -3.58 7.82 -1.62
CA PHE A 118 -3.76 9.11 -0.95
C PHE A 118 -4.09 10.20 -1.98
N PHE A 119 -5.19 10.92 -1.75
CA PHE A 119 -5.53 12.07 -2.58
C PHE A 119 -4.53 13.21 -2.32
N PRO A 120 -4.13 13.96 -3.35
CA PRO A 120 -3.38 15.20 -3.17
C PRO A 120 -4.15 16.13 -2.22
N GLY A 121 -3.47 16.65 -1.20
CA GLY A 121 -4.09 17.50 -0.18
C GLY A 121 -3.07 18.22 0.68
N ASN A 122 -3.55 19.16 1.51
CA ASN A 122 -2.71 19.88 2.46
C ASN A 122 -2.87 19.25 3.86
N PRO A 123 -1.78 18.77 4.50
CA PRO A 123 -1.83 18.17 5.83
C PRO A 123 -2.37 19.11 6.93
N ASP A 124 -2.29 20.43 6.75
CA ASP A 124 -2.88 21.40 7.69
C ASP A 124 -4.40 21.33 7.67
N VAL A 125 -4.99 21.10 6.49
CA VAL A 125 -6.45 21.02 6.28
C VAL A 125 -6.95 19.60 6.53
N GLY A 126 -6.16 18.60 6.15
CA GLY A 126 -6.47 17.18 6.29
C GLY A 126 -6.09 16.40 5.04
N ILE A 127 -5.97 15.09 5.19
CA ILE A 127 -5.62 14.16 4.10
C ILE A 127 -6.78 13.19 3.93
N VAL A 128 -7.13 12.90 2.68
CA VAL A 128 -8.09 11.84 2.36
C VAL A 128 -7.32 10.68 1.75
N SER A 129 -7.56 9.47 2.25
CA SER A 129 -7.13 8.24 1.59
C SER A 129 -8.34 7.44 1.14
N LEU A 130 -8.16 6.64 0.09
CA LEU A 130 -9.11 5.63 -0.36
C LEU A 130 -8.46 4.27 -0.20
N THR A 131 -9.13 3.35 0.48
CA THR A 131 -8.72 1.95 0.56
C THR A 131 -9.79 1.07 -0.06
N VAL A 132 -9.43 0.28 -1.05
CA VAL A 132 -10.30 -0.73 -1.68
C VAL A 132 -9.97 -2.09 -1.09
N LEU A 133 -10.97 -2.85 -0.65
CA LEU A 133 -10.80 -4.25 -0.31
C LEU A 133 -10.93 -5.10 -1.59
N LEU A 134 -9.87 -5.80 -1.95
CA LEU A 134 -9.88 -6.79 -3.02
C LEU A 134 -9.93 -8.19 -2.40
N PRO A 135 -11.08 -8.90 -2.44
CA PRO A 135 -11.15 -10.28 -1.99
C PRO A 135 -10.25 -11.18 -2.86
N ALA A 136 -9.93 -12.37 -2.35
CA ALA A 136 -9.34 -13.41 -3.17
C ALA A 136 -10.35 -13.84 -4.25
N VAL A 137 -10.00 -13.66 -5.52
CA VAL A 137 -10.84 -14.03 -6.66
C VAL A 137 -10.09 -15.02 -7.53
N ASP A 138 -10.58 -16.26 -7.57
CA ASP A 138 -10.06 -17.30 -8.45
C ASP A 138 -10.80 -17.29 -9.80
N LEU A 139 -10.07 -17.10 -10.90
CA LEU A 139 -10.64 -17.25 -12.24
C LEU A 139 -10.64 -18.73 -12.64
N ILE A 140 -11.83 -19.30 -12.78
CA ILE A 140 -12.03 -20.70 -13.18
C ILE A 140 -11.89 -20.86 -14.72
N SER A 141 -12.00 -19.77 -15.47
CA SER A 141 -11.85 -19.73 -16.92
C SER A 141 -11.33 -18.35 -17.38
N ASN A 142 -11.16 -18.13 -18.69
CA ASN A 142 -10.87 -16.80 -19.26
C ASN A 142 -12.05 -15.82 -19.16
N ALA A 143 -13.20 -16.22 -18.61
CA ALA A 143 -14.33 -15.33 -18.42
C ALA A 143 -14.10 -14.39 -17.22
N PRO A 144 -14.57 -13.12 -17.29
CA PRO A 144 -14.53 -12.23 -16.15
C PRO A 144 -15.31 -12.81 -14.96
N ALA A 145 -14.76 -12.64 -13.74
CA ALA A 145 -15.46 -12.98 -12.51
C ALA A 145 -16.03 -11.73 -11.86
N HIS A 146 -17.28 -11.79 -11.41
CA HIS A 146 -17.96 -10.71 -10.72
C HIS A 146 -18.02 -10.98 -9.22
N PHE A 147 -17.90 -9.93 -8.41
CA PHE A 147 -17.95 -10.03 -6.95
C PHE A 147 -18.44 -8.71 -6.33
N GLU A 148 -18.83 -8.77 -5.07
CA GLU A 148 -19.15 -7.58 -4.28
C GLU A 148 -18.02 -7.28 -3.31
N THR A 149 -17.79 -5.99 -3.07
CA THR A 149 -16.82 -5.52 -2.09
C THR A 149 -17.17 -4.10 -1.65
N PHE A 150 -16.27 -3.44 -0.93
CA PHE A 150 -16.38 -2.05 -0.59
C PHE A 150 -15.04 -1.33 -0.67
N ALA A 151 -15.12 -0.01 -0.75
CA ALA A 151 -14.01 0.87 -0.47
C ALA A 151 -14.33 1.76 0.73
N MET A 152 -13.28 2.32 1.33
CA MET A 152 -13.36 3.19 2.49
C MET A 152 -12.54 4.45 2.23
N TYR A 153 -13.19 5.60 2.33
CA TYR A 153 -12.48 6.85 2.55
C TYR A 153 -12.10 6.96 4.01
N ALA A 154 -10.84 7.33 4.28
CA ALA A 154 -10.43 7.80 5.59
C ALA A 154 -10.09 9.28 5.50
N HIS A 155 -10.77 10.10 6.31
CA HIS A 155 -10.54 11.53 6.41
C HIS A 155 -9.70 11.79 7.66
N HIS A 156 -8.44 12.12 7.43
CA HIS A 156 -7.50 12.50 8.47
C HIS A 156 -7.65 13.98 8.76
N ARG A 157 -7.87 14.32 10.03
CA ARG A 157 -7.93 15.70 10.48
C ARG A 157 -6.57 16.38 10.29
N GLY A 158 -6.58 17.59 9.74
CA GLY A 158 -5.40 18.45 9.69
C GLY A 158 -5.18 19.26 10.97
N PHE A 159 -4.02 19.91 11.07
CA PHE A 159 -3.57 20.62 12.27
C PHE A 159 -4.47 21.80 12.66
N ILE A 160 -4.99 22.57 11.68
CA ILE A 160 -5.71 23.83 11.93
C ILE A 160 -7.22 23.66 12.13
N LEU A 161 -7.82 22.57 11.64
CA LEU A 161 -9.24 22.28 11.86
C LEU A 161 -9.42 21.58 13.22
N ILE A 162 -10.49 21.90 13.96
CA ILE A 162 -10.80 21.35 15.30
C ILE A 162 -12.09 20.51 15.34
N PRO A 163 -12.38 19.58 14.39
CA PRO A 163 -13.42 18.59 14.61
C PRO A 163 -13.00 17.64 15.75
N PRO A 164 -13.97 17.08 16.50
CA PRO A 164 -13.67 16.23 17.65
C PRO A 164 -12.96 14.92 17.27
N ALA A 165 -13.29 14.36 16.10
CA ALA A 165 -12.66 13.15 15.60
C ALA A 165 -11.36 13.45 14.83
N ARG A 166 -10.28 12.74 15.16
CA ARG A 166 -9.01 12.81 14.41
C ARG A 166 -9.05 12.05 13.09
N LEU A 167 -9.95 11.08 13.00
CA LEU A 167 -10.08 10.17 11.87
C LEU A 167 -11.55 9.79 11.74
N THR A 168 -12.09 9.91 10.54
CA THR A 168 -13.47 9.50 10.22
C THR A 168 -13.47 8.68 8.94
N TYR A 169 -14.45 7.79 8.82
CA TYR A 169 -14.53 6.85 7.72
C TYR A 169 -15.88 6.94 7.02
N THR A 170 -15.85 6.80 5.70
CA THR A 170 -17.05 6.65 4.87
C THR A 170 -16.84 5.47 3.94
N THR A 171 -17.81 4.56 3.89
CA THR A 171 -17.75 3.37 3.04
C THR A 171 -18.54 3.54 1.76
N ILE A 172 -18.09 2.89 0.69
CA ILE A 172 -18.77 2.82 -0.60
C ILE A 172 -18.94 1.35 -0.94
N ALA A 173 -20.17 0.89 -1.15
CA ALA A 173 -20.42 -0.43 -1.71
C ALA A 173 -19.99 -0.46 -3.19
N LEU A 174 -19.32 -1.54 -3.59
CA LEU A 174 -18.74 -1.70 -4.92
C LEU A 174 -19.12 -3.06 -5.52
N HIS A 175 -19.40 -3.05 -6.82
CA HIS A 175 -19.42 -4.24 -7.65
C HIS A 175 -18.10 -4.33 -8.41
N GLY A 176 -17.38 -5.43 -8.20
CA GLY A 176 -16.09 -5.72 -8.80
C GLY A 176 -16.21 -6.65 -10.00
N THR A 177 -15.32 -6.46 -10.97
CA THR A 177 -15.08 -7.41 -12.06
C THR A 177 -13.58 -7.67 -12.18
N ALA A 178 -13.18 -8.93 -12.07
CA ALA A 178 -11.82 -9.42 -12.24
C ALA A 178 -11.64 -10.03 -13.64
N GLN A 179 -10.53 -9.68 -14.29
CA GLN A 179 -10.18 -10.15 -15.64
C GLN A 179 -8.74 -10.68 -15.65
N PRO A 180 -8.43 -11.68 -16.50
CA PRO A 180 -7.07 -12.22 -16.67
C PRO A 180 -6.03 -11.17 -17.04
#